data_AF-A0A2V6C5X9-F1
#
_entry.id   AF-A0A2V6C5X9-F1
#
_cell.length_a   1.000
_cell.length_b   1.000
_cell.length_c   1.000
_cell.angle_alpha   90.00
_cell.angle_beta   90.00
_cell.angle_gamma   90.00
#
_symmetry.space_group_name_H-M   'P 1'
#
loop_
_entity.id
_entity.type
_entity.pdbx_description
1 polymer ?
#
loop_
_entity_poly.entity_id
_entity_poly.type
_entity_poly.pdbx_seq_one_letter_code
_entity_poly.pdbx_strand_id
1 'polypeptide(L)'
;PVLVAFPVLFVALSISVTKFWLALAAILFVQQVEVNFLVPYILGKEMRLNPVLILFFTVAMGWLFGLAGAILALPAAALTKIVIEEFYLRPREVDYAPLERDADRIVRTESAHDTLPL
;
A
#
# COMPACT_ATOMS: atom_id res chain seq x y z
N PRO A 1 -16.47 -14.58 -1.32
CA PRO A 1 -17.59 -13.84 -0.65
C PRO A 1 -18.85 -13.69 -1.53
N VAL A 2 -18.80 -13.05 -2.71
CA VAL A 2 -20.00 -12.79 -3.55
C VAL A 2 -20.65 -14.06 -4.12
N LEU A 3 -19.85 -15.04 -4.54
CA LEU A 3 -20.34 -16.33 -5.05
C LEU A 3 -21.12 -17.15 -4.00
N VAL A 4 -20.82 -16.97 -2.71
CA VAL A 4 -21.52 -17.65 -1.60
C VAL A 4 -22.85 -16.97 -1.27
N ALA A 5 -22.96 -15.66 -1.51
CA ALA A 5 -24.17 -14.91 -1.25
C ALA A 5 -25.34 -15.36 -2.15
N PHE A 6 -25.06 -15.78 -3.39
CA PHE A 6 -26.08 -16.16 -4.35
C PHE A 6 -26.95 -17.35 -3.89
N PRO A 7 -26.40 -18.53 -3.53
CA PRO A 7 -27.21 -19.63 -3.00
C PRO A 7 -27.85 -19.31 -1.65
N VAL A 8 -27.18 -18.55 -0.78
CA VAL A 8 -27.71 -18.16 0.55
C VAL A 8 -28.96 -17.29 0.42
N LEU A 9 -28.91 -16.29 -0.47
CA LEU A 9 -30.05 -15.41 -0.74
C LEU A 9 -31.21 -16.17 -1.41
N PHE A 10 -30.90 -17.10 -2.31
CA PHE A 10 -31.91 -17.94 -2.96
C PHE A 10 -32.67 -18.83 -1.96
N VAL A 11 -31.94 -19.44 -1.01
CA VAL A 11 -32.54 -20.22 0.07
C VAL A 11 -33.35 -19.34 1.03
N ALA A 12 -32.83 -18.16 1.39
CA ALA A 12 -33.53 -17.24 2.28
C ALA A 12 -34.87 -16.75 1.69
N LEU A 13 -34.88 -16.45 0.39
CA LEU A 13 -36.10 -16.08 -0.35
C LEU A 13 -37.12 -17.22 -0.39
N SER A 14 -36.65 -18.46 -0.55
CA SER A 14 -37.51 -19.65 -0.57
C SER A 14 -38.21 -19.91 0.77
N ILE A 15 -37.68 -19.38 1.88
CA ILE A 15 -38.29 -19.53 3.21
C ILE A 15 -39.24 -18.36 3.51
N SER A 16 -38.81 -17.11 3.27
CA SER A 16 -39.63 -15.91 3.51
C SER A 16 -38.94 -14.65 2.98
N VAL A 17 -39.73 -13.72 2.45
CA VAL A 17 -39.27 -12.39 2.01
C VAL A 17 -38.61 -11.60 3.15
N THR A 18 -39.10 -11.72 4.39
CA THR A 18 -38.49 -11.05 5.54
C THR A 18 -37.08 -11.58 5.84
N LYS A 19 -36.87 -12.89 5.71
CA LYS A 19 -35.55 -13.51 5.91
C LYS A 19 -34.57 -13.16 4.80
N PHE A 20 -35.06 -13.01 3.57
CA PHE A 20 -34.25 -12.52 2.45
C PHE A 20 -33.66 -11.15 2.74
N TRP A 21 -34.48 -10.18 3.17
CA TRP A 21 -34.00 -8.83 3.48
C TRP A 21 -33.00 -8.82 4.64
N LEU A 22 -33.24 -9.62 5.68
CA LEU A 22 -32.31 -9.76 6.79
C LEU A 22 -30.96 -10.35 6.36
N ALA A 23 -30.99 -11.41 5.54
CA ALA A 23 -29.78 -12.03 5.01
C ALA A 23 -29.01 -11.08 4.09
N LEU A 24 -29.71 -10.36 3.22
CA LEU A 24 -29.10 -9.36 2.34
C LEU A 24 -28.41 -8.26 3.13
N ALA A 25 -29.09 -7.69 4.14
CA ALA A 25 -28.52 -6.67 5.01
C ALA A 25 -27.27 -7.17 5.74
N ALA A 26 -27.31 -8.40 6.29
CA ALA A 26 -26.17 -9.01 6.96
C ALA A 26 -24.98 -9.23 6.01
N ILE A 27 -25.23 -9.74 4.80
CA ILE A 27 -24.19 -9.97 3.80
C ILE A 27 -23.54 -8.64 3.37
N LEU A 28 -24.35 -7.62 3.09
CA LEU A 28 -23.85 -6.30 2.73
C LEU A 28 -23.01 -5.70 3.87
N PHE A 29 -23.49 -5.83 5.12
CA PHE A 29 -22.75 -5.35 6.29
C PHE A 29 -21.39 -6.03 6.41
N VAL A 30 -21.34 -7.37 6.33
CA VAL A 30 -20.09 -8.12 6.40
C VAL A 30 -19.16 -7.75 5.25
N GLN A 31 -19.67 -7.64 4.02
CA GLN A 31 -18.88 -7.21 2.86
C GLN A 31 -18.28 -5.82 3.05
N GLN A 32 -19.05 -4.89 3.62
CA GLN A 32 -18.56 -3.55 3.88
C GLN A 32 -17.45 -3.56 4.93
N VAL A 33 -17.59 -4.35 5.99
CA VAL A 33 -16.54 -4.53 7.00
C VAL A 33 -15.30 -5.21 6.40
N GLU A 34 -15.50 -6.25 5.60
CA GLU A 34 -14.42 -6.99 4.96
C GLU A 34 -13.60 -6.06 4.06
N VAL A 35 -14.25 -5.41 3.09
CA VAL A 35 -13.59 -4.58 2.08
C VAL A 35 -12.96 -3.33 2.67
N ASN A 36 -13.62 -2.66 3.63
CA ASN A 36 -13.16 -1.35 4.11
C ASN A 36 -12.31 -1.40 5.38
N PHE A 37 -12.39 -2.47 6.17
CA PHE A 37 -11.65 -2.58 7.44
C PHE A 37 -10.77 -3.81 7.48
N LEU A 38 -11.32 -4.99 7.22
CA LEU A 38 -10.60 -6.24 7.43
C LEU A 38 -9.47 -6.41 6.40
N VAL A 39 -9.76 -6.18 5.12
CA VAL A 39 -8.80 -6.21 4.02
C VAL A 39 -7.64 -5.24 4.26
N PRO A 40 -7.84 -3.93 4.50
CA PRO A 40 -6.72 -3.02 4.75
C PRO A 40 -5.98 -3.29 6.07
N TYR A 41 -6.68 -3.78 7.10
CA TYR A 41 -6.08 -4.11 8.38
C TYR A 41 -5.16 -5.35 8.29
N ILE A 42 -5.60 -6.40 7.60
CA ILE A 42 -4.83 -7.64 7.44
C ILE A 42 -3.73 -7.48 6.38
N LEU A 43 -4.03 -6.83 5.25
CA LEU A 43 -3.10 -6.72 4.12
C LEU A 43 -2.09 -5.58 4.27
N GLY A 44 -2.13 -4.84 5.38
CA GLY A 44 -1.11 -3.87 5.74
C GLY A 44 -1.05 -2.68 4.78
N LYS A 45 -1.83 -1.65 5.09
CA LYS A 45 -1.57 -0.23 4.74
C LYS A 45 -0.90 -0.03 3.37
N GLU A 46 -1.72 -0.18 2.34
CA GLU A 46 -1.60 0.27 0.94
C GLU A 46 -0.21 0.65 0.43
N MET A 47 0.22 -0.03 -0.64
CA MET A 47 1.09 0.58 -1.64
C MET A 47 0.56 2.00 -1.90
N ARG A 48 1.31 3.04 -1.52
CA ARG A 48 0.94 4.46 -1.63
C ARG A 48 0.88 4.91 -3.11
N LEU A 49 0.20 4.14 -3.95
CA LEU A 49 -0.04 4.42 -5.34
C LEU A 49 -1.07 5.53 -5.40
N ASN A 50 -0.66 6.69 -5.89
CA ASN A 50 -1.57 7.80 -6.10
C ASN A 50 -2.67 7.34 -7.08
N PRO A 51 -3.98 7.50 -6.76
CA PRO A 51 -5.08 7.16 -7.67
C PRO A 51 -4.94 7.77 -9.07
N VAL A 52 -4.30 8.94 -9.17
CA VAL A 52 -3.98 9.60 -10.45
C VAL A 52 -3.05 8.75 -11.32
N LEU A 53 -2.05 8.08 -10.72
CA LEU A 53 -1.13 7.21 -11.45
C LEU A 53 -1.87 5.99 -12.01
N ILE A 54 -2.77 5.39 -11.22
CA ILE A 54 -3.58 4.25 -11.64
C ILE A 54 -4.51 4.65 -12.79
N LEU A 55 -5.14 5.83 -12.70
CA LEU A 55 -6.00 6.36 -13.75
C LEU A 55 -5.21 6.59 -15.05
N PHE A 56 -4.04 7.23 -14.94
CA PHE A 56 -3.16 7.49 -16.07
C PHE A 56 -2.77 6.18 -16.79
N PHE A 57 -2.31 5.18 -16.04
CA PHE A 57 -1.96 3.87 -16.59
C PHE A 57 -3.17 3.14 -17.16
N THR A 58 -4.35 3.26 -16.55
CA THR A 58 -5.58 2.64 -17.05
C THR A 58 -5.96 3.18 -18.42
N VAL A 59 -5.91 4.50 -18.59
CA VAL A 59 -6.19 5.14 -19.88
C VAL A 59 -5.12 4.78 -20.90
N ALA A 60 -3.84 4.89 -20.53
CA ALA A 60 -2.72 4.60 -21.43
C ALA A 60 -2.73 3.14 -21.90
N MET A 61 -2.72 2.18 -20.97
CA MET A 61 -2.75 0.76 -21.29
C MET A 61 -4.06 0.34 -21.96
N GLY A 62 -5.18 0.93 -21.55
CA GLY A 62 -6.48 0.72 -22.19
C GLY A 62 -6.48 1.13 -23.67
N TRP A 63 -5.79 2.21 -24.02
CA TRP A 63 -5.58 2.62 -25.41
C TRP A 63 -4.64 1.70 -26.18
N LEU A 64 -3.55 1.25 -25.55
CA LEU A 64 -2.52 0.42 -26.18
C LEU A 64 -2.97 -1.03 -26.42
N PHE A 65 -3.64 -1.65 -25.45
CA PHE A 65 -3.97 -3.09 -25.45
C PHE A 65 -5.46 -3.36 -25.21
N GLY A 66 -6.32 -2.34 -25.24
CA GLY A 66 -7.75 -2.50 -25.01
C GLY A 66 -8.08 -2.94 -23.58
N LEU A 67 -9.11 -3.79 -23.45
CA LEU A 67 -9.57 -4.29 -22.15
C LEU A 67 -8.47 -5.03 -21.37
N ALA A 68 -7.65 -5.81 -22.06
CA ALA A 68 -6.54 -6.53 -21.43
C ALA A 68 -5.53 -5.54 -20.80
N GLY A 69 -5.23 -4.44 -21.49
CA GLY A 69 -4.38 -3.39 -20.96
C GLY A 69 -4.96 -2.68 -19.73
N ALA A 70 -6.26 -2.42 -19.74
CA ALA A 70 -6.93 -1.81 -18.59
C ALA A 70 -6.84 -2.69 -17.33
N ILE A 71 -6.95 -4.02 -17.47
CA ILE A 71 -6.79 -4.97 -16.35
C ILE A 71 -5.34 -4.95 -15.83
N LEU A 72 -4.36 -4.84 -16.72
CA LEU A 72 -2.93 -4.82 -16.39
C LEU A 72 -2.42 -3.45 -15.92
N ALA A 73 -3.25 -2.42 -15.91
CA ALA A 73 -2.84 -1.07 -15.56
C ALA A 73 -2.38 -0.93 -14.11
N LEU A 74 -3.06 -1.60 -13.17
CA LEU A 74 -2.71 -1.56 -11.75
C LEU A 74 -1.32 -2.16 -11.46
N PRO A 75 -0.99 -3.40 -11.91
CA PRO A 75 0.36 -3.94 -11.71
C PRO A 75 1.43 -3.15 -12.48
N ALA A 76 1.12 -2.59 -13.66
CA ALA A 76 2.05 -1.75 -14.39
C ALA A 76 2.37 -0.46 -13.62
N ALA A 77 1.36 0.25 -13.12
CA ALA A 77 1.53 1.47 -12.31
C ALA A 77 2.35 1.18 -11.03
N ALA A 78 2.07 0.05 -10.38
CA ALA A 78 2.83 -0.45 -9.24
C ALA A 78 4.32 -0.63 -9.56
N LEU A 79 4.65 -1.37 -10.62
CA LEU A 79 6.02 -1.63 -11.04
C LEU A 79 6.75 -0.34 -11.40
N THR A 80 6.11 0.55 -12.16
CA THR A 80 6.70 1.84 -12.53
C THR A 80 7.01 2.69 -11.31
N LYS A 81 6.10 2.75 -10.34
CA LYS A 81 6.36 3.47 -9.08
C LYS A 81 7.55 2.89 -8.33
N ILE A 82 7.62 1.57 -8.19
CA ILE A 82 8.74 0.89 -7.50
C ILE A 82 10.06 1.18 -8.19
N VAL A 83 10.11 1.12 -9.53
CA VAL A 83 11.33 1.41 -10.30
C VAL A 83 11.76 2.86 -10.07
N ILE A 84 10.84 3.83 -10.11
CA ILE A 84 11.19 5.24 -9.86
C ILE A 84 11.68 5.44 -8.42
N GLU A 85 10.99 4.84 -7.44
CA GLU A 85 11.36 4.97 -6.03
C GLU A 85 12.73 4.36 -5.73
N GLU A 86 13.01 3.17 -6.26
CA GLU A 86 14.25 2.44 -5.99
C GLU A 86 15.45 3.00 -6.76
N PHE A 87 15.27 3.36 -8.03
CA PHE A 87 16.38 3.79 -8.89
C PHE A 87 16.62 5.29 -8.89
N TYR A 88 15.59 6.11 -8.65
CA TYR A 88 15.67 7.57 -8.83
C TYR A 88 15.54 8.34 -7.51
N LEU A 89 14.68 7.86 -6.60
CA LEU A 89 14.32 8.57 -5.36
C LEU A 89 14.85 7.90 -4.09
N ARG A 90 15.82 6.99 -4.19
CA ARG A 90 16.52 6.45 -3.02
C ARG A 90 17.77 7.28 -2.73
N PRO A 91 17.72 8.35 -1.93
CA PRO A 91 18.90 8.79 -1.22
C PRO A 91 19.37 7.59 -0.40
N ARG A 92 20.62 7.19 -0.57
CA ARG A 92 21.29 6.39 0.46
C ARG A 92 21.13 7.22 1.74
N GLU A 93 20.39 6.73 2.73
CA GLU A 93 20.50 7.25 4.08
C GLU A 93 21.99 7.14 4.41
N VAL A 94 22.66 8.30 4.45
CA VAL A 94 24.06 8.35 4.79
C VAL A 94 24.10 7.88 6.24
N ASP A 95 24.68 6.71 6.46
CA ASP A 95 24.92 6.22 7.81
C ASP A 95 25.87 7.23 8.48
N TYR A 96 25.31 8.09 9.35
CA TYR A 96 26.06 9.12 10.07
C TYR A 96 26.77 8.56 11.29
N ALA A 97 26.48 7.31 11.70
CA ALA A 97 27.08 6.70 12.89
C ALA A 97 28.62 6.55 12.79
N PRO A 98 29.23 6.25 11.63
CA PRO A 98 30.68 6.31 11.45
C PRO A 98 31.23 7.74 11.54
N LEU A 99 30.51 8.73 10.97
CA LEU A 99 30.93 10.13 10.94
C LEU A 99 30.89 10.79 12.33
N GLU A 100 29.88 10.47 13.15
CA GLU A 100 29.80 10.92 14.55
C GLU A 100 30.95 10.35 15.39
N ARG A 101 31.30 9.07 15.21
CA ARG A 101 32.42 8.44 15.93
C ARG A 101 33.77 9.09 15.60
N ASP A 102 33.96 9.48 14.33
CA ASP A 102 35.17 10.15 13.89
C ASP A 102 35.21 11.60 14.40
N ALA A 103 34.08 12.31 14.40
CA ALA A 103 33.97 13.65 14.97
C ALA A 103 34.29 13.66 16.48
N ASP A 104 33.73 12.72 17.24
CA ASP A 104 34.00 12.57 18.68
C ASP A 104 35.46 12.25 18.97
N ARG A 105 36.12 11.46 18.11
CA ARG A 105 37.56 11.18 18.22
C ARG A 105 38.40 12.43 17.99
N ILE A 106 38.09 13.21 16.96
CA ILE A 106 38.84 14.43 16.62
C ILE A 106 38.67 15.46 17.73
N VAL A 107 37.43 15.73 18.17
CA VAL A 107 37.14 16.68 19.25
C VAL A 107 37.86 16.28 20.54
N ARG A 108 37.90 14.99 20.90
CA ARG A 108 38.69 14.52 22.07
C ARG A 108 40.19 14.72 21.91
N THR A 109 40.72 14.52 20.70
CA THR A 109 42.17 14.61 20.45
C THR A 109 42.62 16.07 20.43
N GLU A 110 41.79 16.98 19.90
CA GLU A 110 42.03 18.43 19.87
C GLU A 110 41.91 19.04 21.28
N SER A 111 40.90 18.62 22.05
CA SER A 111 40.71 19.03 23.45
C SER A 111 41.85 18.59 24.38
N ALA A 112 42.55 17.51 24.04
CA ALA A 112 43.71 17.03 24.80
C ALA A 112 44.99 17.84 24.49
N HIS A 113 45.05 18.48 23.32
CA HIS A 113 46.22 19.26 22.88
C HIS A 113 46.19 20.71 23.39
N ASP A 114 45.01 21.24 23.69
CA ASP A 114 44.81 22.62 24.22
C ASP A 114 44.99 22.72 25.75
N THR A 115 45.12 21.58 26.45
CA THR A 115 45.37 21.55 27.90
C THR A 115 46.86 21.56 28.30
N LEU A 116 47.78 21.82 27.37
CA LEU A 116 49.19 22.03 27.71
C LEU A 116 49.35 23.47 28.27
N PRO A 117 49.61 23.64 29.57
CA PRO A 117 49.98 24.95 30.09
C PRO A 117 51.35 25.33 29.52
N LEU A 118 51.40 26.42 28.76
CA LEU A 118 52.64 27.16 28.53
C LEU A 118 53.14 27.80 29.82
#